data_AF-A0A3A2J859-F1
#
_entry.id   AF-A0A3A2J859-F1
#
_cell.length_a   1.000
_cell.length_b   1.000
_cell.length_c   1.000
_cell.angle_alpha   90.00
_cell.angle_beta   90.00
_cell.angle_gamma   90.00
#
_symmetry.space_group_name_H-M   'P 1'
#
loop_
_entity.id
_entity.type
_entity.pdbx_description
1 polymer ?
#
loop_
_entity_poly.entity_id
_entity_poly.type
_entity_poly.pdbx_seq_one_letter_code
_entity_poly.pdbx_strand_id
1 'polypeptide(L)' 'VIGYDKAAEIAKTAYKEGKTVRQVAREKSGLTEKQLDEIFNLRLLTEPGIRGKGGE' A
#
# COMPACT_ATOMS: atom_id res chain seq x y z
N VAL A 1 -3.34 -3.04 -8.83
CA VAL A 1 -3.55 -3.50 -7.43
C VAL A 1 -2.30 -4.27 -7.02
N ILE A 2 -1.71 -3.97 -5.85
CA ILE A 2 -0.42 -4.54 -5.39
C ILE A 2 -0.49 -6.04 -5.08
N GLY A 3 -1.70 -6.62 -5.13
CA GLY A 3 -1.94 -7.99 -4.69
C GLY A 3 -2.00 -8.02 -3.17
N TYR A 4 -3.00 -8.72 -2.64
CA TYR A 4 -3.21 -8.84 -1.20
C TYR A 4 -1.99 -9.46 -0.49
N ASP A 5 -1.33 -10.40 -1.16
CA ASP A 5 -0.19 -11.13 -0.64
C ASP A 5 1.02 -10.23 -0.35
N LYS A 6 1.38 -9.35 -1.31
CA LYS A 6 2.45 -8.36 -1.12
C LYS A 6 2.10 -7.34 -0.04
N ALA A 7 0.83 -6.92 0.04
CA ALA A 7 0.39 -6.01 1.10
C ALA A 7 0.56 -6.64 2.50
N ALA A 8 0.25 -7.94 2.63
CA ALA A 8 0.45 -8.68 3.87
C ALA A 8 1.94 -8.84 4.22
N GLU A 9 2.82 -9.08 3.23
CA GLU A 9 4.26 -9.17 3.46
C GLU A 9 4.84 -7.84 3.96
N ILE A 10 4.43 -6.72 3.35
CA ILE A 10 4.85 -5.37 3.75
C ILE A 10 4.40 -5.08 5.18
N ALA A 11 3.15 -5.40 5.52
CA ALA A 11 2.62 -5.18 6.87
C ALA A 11 3.41 -5.99 7.92
N LYS A 12 3.70 -7.27 7.64
CA LYS A 12 4.49 -8.13 8.54
C LYS A 12 5.92 -7.64 8.69
N THR A 13 6.54 -7.18 7.60
CA THR A 13 7.91 -6.67 7.60
C THR A 13 7.99 -5.34 8.36
N ALA A 14 7.06 -4.42 8.12
CA ALA A 14 6.96 -3.15 8.85
C ALA A 14 6.82 -3.36 10.36
N TYR A 15 5.98 -4.32 10.77
CA TYR A 15 5.81 -4.68 12.17
C TYR A 15 7.10 -5.26 12.79
N LYS A 16 7.78 -6.15 12.07
CA LYS A 16 9.03 -6.78 12.55
C LYS A 16 10.20 -5.80 12.66
N GLU A 17 10.35 -4.91 11.69
CA GLU A 17 11.45 -3.93 11.66
C GLU A 17 11.14 -2.66 12.48
N GLY A 18 9.92 -2.49 12.99
CA GLY A 18 9.50 -1.25 13.66
C GLY A 18 9.46 -0.03 12.73
N LYS A 19 9.41 -0.27 11.41
CA LYS A 19 9.34 0.76 10.38
C LYS A 19 7.90 1.06 10.01
N THR A 20 7.66 2.23 9.42
CA THR A 20 6.33 2.55 8.90
C THR A 20 6.02 1.71 7.66
N VAL A 21 4.74 1.36 7.46
CA VAL A 21 4.28 0.63 6.26
C VAL A 21 4.69 1.36 4.98
N ARG A 22 4.71 2.70 4.98
CA ARG A 22 5.17 3.52 3.83
C ARG A 22 6.65 3.30 3.51
N GLN A 23 7.52 3.23 4.51
CA GLN A 23 8.94 2.98 4.32
C GLN A 23 9.18 1.59 3.73
N VAL A 24 8.57 0.56 4.34
CA VAL A 24 8.71 -0.81 3.86
C VAL A 24 8.08 -1.00 2.50
N ALA A 25 6.96 -0.35 2.20
CA ALA A 25 6.34 -0.38 0.88
C ALA A 25 7.22 0.28 -0.18
N ARG A 26 7.96 1.34 0.16
CA ARG A 26 8.96 1.95 -0.73
C ARG A 26 10.14 1.02 -1.00
N GLU A 27 10.62 0.32 0.03
CA GLU A 27 11.77 -0.59 -0.09
C GLU A 27 11.42 -1.92 -0.78
N LYS A 28 10.26 -2.51 -0.46
CA LYS A 28 9.90 -3.88 -0.89
C LYS A 28 8.85 -3.97 -1.98
N SER A 29 7.96 -2.99 -2.11
CA SER A 29 6.83 -3.09 -3.03
C SER A 29 7.22 -2.73 -4.48
N GLY A 30 8.38 -2.08 -4.68
CA GLY A 30 8.83 -1.62 -6.00
C GLY A 30 7.96 -0.51 -6.58
N LEU A 31 7.13 0.13 -5.74
CA LEU A 31 6.21 1.17 -6.14
C LEU A 31 6.91 2.52 -6.18
N THR A 32 6.54 3.33 -7.16
CA THR A 32 6.96 4.73 -7.20
C THR A 32 6.29 5.53 -6.09
N GLU A 33 6.94 6.61 -5.66
CA GLU A 33 6.42 7.50 -4.59
C GLU A 33 5.01 7.98 -4.89
N LYS A 34 4.68 8.26 -6.17
CA LYS A 34 3.32 8.62 -6.58
C LYS A 34 2.29 7.54 -6.29
N GLN A 35 2.60 6.27 -6.55
CA GLN A 35 1.65 5.18 -6.30
C GLN A 35 1.46 4.95 -4.81
N LEU A 36 2.53 5.04 -4.03
CA LEU A 36 2.44 4.99 -2.57
C LEU A 36 1.62 6.16 -2.03
N ASP A 37 1.85 7.36 -2.54
CA ASP A 37 1.10 8.55 -2.10
C ASP A 37 -0.39 8.42 -2.42
N GLU A 38 -0.76 7.90 -3.60
CA GLU A 38 -2.16 7.62 -3.93
C GLU A 38 -2.81 6.56 -3.02
N ILE A 39 -2.07 5.52 -2.62
CA ILE A 39 -2.59 4.46 -1.74
C ILE A 39 -2.72 4.95 -0.30
N PHE A 40 -1.76 5.75 0.15
CA PHE A 40 -1.73 6.35 1.49
C PHE A 40 -2.39 7.73 1.52
N ASN A 41 -3.16 8.10 0.49
CA ASN A 41 -3.82 9.39 0.43
C ASN A 41 -5.06 9.37 1.33
N LEU A 42 -5.00 10.08 2.46
CA LEU A 42 -6.07 10.15 3.45
C LEU A 42 -7.39 10.64 2.86
N ARG A 43 -7.37 11.57 1.90
CA ARG A 43 -8.61 12.04 1.24
C ARG A 43 -9.24 10.92 0.42
N LEU A 44 -8.45 10.22 -0.38
CA LEU A 44 -8.91 9.08 -1.18
C LEU A 44 -9.36 7.87 -0.32
N LEU A 45 -8.91 7.76 0.94
CA LEU A 45 -9.40 6.75 1.88
C LEU A 45 -10.75 7.12 2.51
N THR A 46 -11.07 8.42 2.58
CA THR A 46 -12.32 8.94 3.18
C THR A 46 -13.38 9.31 2.15
N GLU A 47 -13.02 9.39 0.88
CA GLU A 47 -13.93 9.70 -0.22
C GLU A 47 -14.52 8.40 -0.80
N PRO A 48 -15.84 8.32 -1.05
CA PRO A 48 -16.44 7.15 -1.66
C PRO A 48 -15.91 6.99 -3.09
N GLY A 49 -15.09 5.96 -3.30
CA GLY A 49 -14.55 5.59 -4.60
C GLY A 49 -13.97 4.19 -4.54
N ILE A 50 -14.61 3.23 -5.22
CA ILE A 50 -14.12 1.84 -5.29
C ILE A 50 -12.83 1.85 -6.12
N ARG A 51 -11.68 1.89 -5.46
CA ARG A 51 -10.38 1.62 -6.08
C ARG A 51 -10.06 0.13 -5.98
N GLY A 52 -10.81 -0.60 -6.78
CA GLY A 52 -10.51 -1.96 -7.18
C GLY A 52 -11.20 -2.15 -8.51
N LYS A 53 -10.44 -2.24 -9.61
CA LYS A 53 -10.98 -2.88 -10.81
C LYS A 53 -11.39 -4.27 -10.34
N GLY A 54 -12.71 -4.48 -10.20
CA GLY A 54 -13.30 -5.74 -9.81
C GLY A 54 -12.68 -6.83 -10.66
N GLY A 55 -12.38 -7.97 -10.04
CA GLY A 55 -11.92 -9.15 -10.75
C GLY A 55 -12.81 -9.43 -11.95
N GLU A 56 -12.16 -9.56 -13.10
CA GLU A 56 -12.65 -10.33 -14.23
C GLU A 56 -12.06 -11.74 -14.09
#